data_AF-A0A923WRZ6-F1
#
_entry.id   AF-A0A923WRZ6-F1
#
_cell.length_a   1.000
_cell.length_b   1.000
_cell.length_c   1.000
_cell.angle_alpha   90.00
_cell.angle_beta   90.00
_cell.angle_gamma   90.00
#
_symmetry.space_group_name_H-M   'P 1'
#
loop_
_entity.id
_entity.type
_entity.pdbx_description
1 polymer ?
#
loop_
_entity_poly.entity_id
_entity_poly.type
_entity_poly.pdbx_seq_one_letter_code
_entity_poly.pdbx_strand_id
1 'polypeptide(L)' 'MSFGAFNAHRPHSMMSDINVTPMVDVMLVLLVIFIMAAPVFTHAVKLDLPRAQSTAQAQQGDTVEIAIDAA' A
#
# COMPACT_ATOMS: atom_id res chain seq x y z
N MET A 1 74.78 -12.34 24.47
CA MET A 1 73.82 -12.21 23.35
C MET A 1 72.63 -13.13 23.66
N SER A 2 71.74 -12.66 24.53
CA SER A 2 70.44 -12.05 24.20
C SER A 2 69.38 -13.09 23.85
N PHE A 3 68.57 -13.40 24.88
CA PHE A 3 67.38 -14.21 24.87
C PHE A 3 66.36 -13.69 23.85
N GLY A 4 65.66 -14.62 23.20
CA GLY A 4 64.51 -14.33 22.36
C GLY A 4 63.28 -13.90 23.16
N ALA A 5 62.26 -13.50 22.39
CA ALA A 5 60.92 -13.06 22.79
C ALA A 5 60.84 -11.55 23.13
N PHE A 6 59.88 -10.77 22.64
CA PHE A 6 58.55 -11.06 22.16
C PHE A 6 58.17 -10.14 20.99
N ASN A 7 57.41 -10.69 20.05
CA ASN A 7 56.76 -9.98 18.97
C ASN A 7 55.91 -8.82 19.55
N ALA A 8 56.33 -7.58 19.33
CA ALA A 8 55.59 -6.40 19.77
C ALA A 8 54.27 -6.34 19.00
N HIS A 9 53.19 -6.69 19.72
CA HIS A 9 51.82 -6.59 19.24
C HIS A 9 51.58 -5.18 18.66
N ARG A 10 51.27 -5.11 17.36
CA ARG A 10 50.59 -3.94 16.80
C ARG A 10 49.29 -3.75 17.59
N PRO A 11 48.96 -2.54 18.08
CA PRO A 11 47.60 -2.26 18.48
C PRO A 11 46.80 -2.19 17.18
N HIS A 12 46.32 -3.34 16.71
CA HIS A 12 45.13 -3.32 15.87
C HIS A 12 44.05 -2.74 16.76
N SER A 13 43.63 -1.52 16.46
CA SER A 13 42.45 -0.90 17.02
C SER A 13 41.36 -1.96 17.06
N MET A 14 40.81 -2.16 18.26
CA MET A 14 39.66 -3.01 18.48
C MET A 14 38.52 -2.44 17.63
N MET A 15 38.39 -2.93 16.39
CA MET A 15 37.17 -2.74 15.62
C MET A 15 36.13 -3.52 16.40
N SER A 16 35.32 -2.81 17.18
CA SER A 16 34.18 -3.42 17.85
C SER A 16 33.35 -4.07 16.75
N ASP A 17 33.13 -5.39 16.84
CA ASP A 17 32.15 -6.08 16.02
C ASP A 17 30.86 -5.28 16.09
N ILE A 18 30.50 -4.61 14.98
CA ILE A 18 29.19 -3.98 14.89
C ILE A 18 28.20 -5.14 14.99
N ASN A 19 27.23 -5.05 15.90
CA ASN A 19 26.17 -6.06 15.96
C ASN A 19 25.43 -6.03 14.61
N VAL A 20 25.76 -7.00 13.74
CA VAL A 20 25.16 -7.15 12.40
C VAL A 20 23.73 -7.66 12.52
N THR A 21 23.41 -8.40 13.59
CA THR A 21 22.09 -9.01 13.81
C THR A 21 20.95 -7.99 13.85
N PRO A 22 21.02 -6.87 14.62
CA PRO A 22 20.02 -5.81 14.53
C PRO A 22 19.93 -5.15 13.15
N MET A 23 21.05 -5.05 12.42
CA MET A 23 21.09 -4.39 11.12
C MET A 23 20.38 -5.24 10.05
N VAL A 24 20.62 -6.55 10.07
CA VAL A 24 19.96 -7.51 9.17
C VAL A 24 18.48 -7.63 9.48
N ASP A 25 18.07 -7.60 10.76
CA ASP A 25 16.65 -7.64 11.16
C ASP A 25 15.85 -6.50 10.51
N VAL A 26 16.34 -5.26 10.58
CA VAL A 26 15.70 -4.11 9.90
C VAL A 26 15.61 -4.33 8.40
N MET A 27 16.67 -4.85 7.76
CA MET A 27 16.65 -5.12 6.32
C MET A 27 15.64 -6.21 5.94
N LEU A 28 15.51 -7.26 6.75
CA LEU A 28 14.54 -8.33 6.54
C LEU A 28 13.10 -7.84 6.74
N VAL A 29 12.85 -6.99 7.74
CA VAL A 29 11.56 -6.35 7.94
C VAL A 29 11.16 -5.51 6.72
N LEU A 30 12.07 -4.71 6.17
CA LEU A 30 11.81 -3.94 4.96
C LEU A 30 11.49 -4.83 3.75
N LEU A 31 12.18 -5.96 3.60
CA LEU A 31 11.90 -6.93 2.53
C LEU A 31 10.49 -7.54 2.67
N VAL A 32 10.09 -7.93 3.89
CA VAL A 32 8.75 -8.48 4.15
C VAL A 32 7.66 -7.46 3.84
N ILE A 33 7.86 -6.18 4.20
CA ILE A 33 6.92 -5.09 3.86
C ILE A 33 6.75 -4.99 2.34
N PHE A 34 7.84 -5.01 1.56
CA PHE A 34 7.74 -4.95 0.11
C PHE A 34 7.03 -6.16 -0.50
N ILE A 35 7.29 -7.37 0.01
CA ILE A 35 6.61 -8.60 -0.42
C ILE A 35 5.10 -8.53 -0.11
N MET A 36 4.72 -8.03 1.07
CA MET A 36 3.33 -7.86 1.48
C MET A 36 2.58 -6.80 0.66
N ALA A 37 3.25 -5.73 0.24
CA ALA A 37 2.60 -4.64 -0.51
C ALA A 37 2.27 -5.03 -1.97
N ALA A 38 3.08 -5.89 -2.59
CA ALA A 38 2.90 -6.31 -3.98
C ALA A 38 1.49 -6.89 -4.31
N PRO A 39 0.92 -7.84 -3.55
CA PRO A 39 -0.43 -8.35 -3.81
C PRO A 39 -1.55 -7.31 -3.59
N VAL A 40 -1.32 -6.27 -2.77
CA VAL A 40 -2.36 -5.25 -2.52
C VAL A 40 -2.63 -4.40 -3.77
N PHE A 41 -1.64 -4.21 -4.64
CA PHE A 41 -1.80 -3.40 -5.85
C PHE A 41 -2.68 -4.04 -6.94
N THR A 42 -3.05 -5.32 -6.83
CA THR A 42 -3.79 -6.03 -7.89
C THR A 42 -5.30 -6.09 -7.66
N HIS A 43 -5.81 -5.65 -6.51
CA HIS A 43 -7.24 -5.66 -6.20
C HIS A 43 -7.98 -4.44 -6.80
N ALA A 44 -7.92 -4.27 -8.12
CA ALA A 44 -8.85 -3.40 -8.84
C ALA A 44 -10.18 -4.16 -9.04
N VAL A 45 -11.16 -3.91 -8.16
CA VAL A 45 -12.51 -4.44 -8.35
C VAL A 45 -13.10 -3.80 -9.60
N LYS A 46 -13.35 -4.60 -10.64
CA LYS A 46 -14.11 -4.16 -11.81
C LYS A 46 -15.56 -3.93 -11.38
N LEU A 47 -15.95 -2.66 -11.26
CA LEU A 47 -17.32 -2.24 -11.02
C LEU A 47 -18.02 -2.05 -12.36
N ASP A 48 -18.92 -2.97 -12.71
CA ASP A 48 -19.83 -2.79 -13.83
C ASP A 48 -20.99 -1.89 -13.39
N LEU A 49 -20.92 -0.62 -13.80
CA LEU A 49 -21.98 0.35 -13.54
C LEU A 49 -23.19 0.04 -14.44
N PRO A 50 -24.42 -0.10 -13.87
CA PRO A 50 -25.60 -0.30 -14.68
C PRO A 50 -25.83 0.94 -15.55
N ARG A 51 -26.05 0.73 -16.85
CA ARG A 51 -26.44 1.80 -17.77
C ARG A 51 -27.88 2.16 -17.46
N ALA A 52 -28.12 3.39 -16.98
CA ALA A 52 -29.46 3.91 -16.83
C ALA A 52 -30.14 3.96 -18.20
N GLN A 53 -31.17 3.13 -18.38
CA GLN A 53 -32.06 3.21 -19.53
C GLN A 53 -33.09 4.30 -19.23
N SER A 54 -32.76 5.57 -19.49
CA SER A 54 -33.77 6.61 -19.55
C SER A 54 -34.51 6.47 -20.87
N THR A 55 -35.67 5.82 -20.85
CA THR A 55 -36.64 6.04 -21.92
C THR A 55 -37.13 7.48 -21.74
N ALA A 56 -37.09 8.27 -22.82
CA ALA A 56 -37.84 9.52 -22.83
C ALA A 56 -39.30 9.13 -22.58
N GLN A 57 -39.84 9.44 -21.40
CA GLN A 57 -41.26 9.27 -21.19
C GLN A 57 -41.94 10.17 -22.21
N ALA A 58 -42.63 9.58 -23.18
CA ALA A 58 -43.58 10.32 -23.97
C ALA A 58 -44.54 10.94 -22.96
N GLN A 59 -44.48 12.25 -22.79
CA GLN A 59 -45.53 12.98 -22.11
C GLN A 59 -46.76 12.83 -22.99
N GLN A 60 -47.51 11.75 -22.77
CA GLN A 60 -48.88 11.64 -23.19
C GLN A 60 -49.63 12.63 -22.31
N GLY A 61 -49.56 13.90 -22.70
CA GLY A 61 -50.30 14.98 -22.07
C GLY A 61 -51.76 14.82 -22.46
N ASP A 62 -52.46 13.91 -21.80
CA ASP A 62 -53.90 14.06 -21.69
C ASP A 62 -54.13 15.25 -20.75
N THR A 63 -54.31 16.42 -21.36
CA THR A 63 -54.69 17.63 -20.65
C THR A 63 -56.11 17.42 -20.11
N VAL A 64 -56.21 17.12 -18.82
CA VAL A 64 -57.51 17.01 -18.14
C VAL A 64 -57.93 18.39 -17.68
N GLU A 65 -58.95 18.95 -18.31
CA GLU A 65 -59.59 20.20 -17.88
C GLU A 65 -60.57 19.91 -16.73
N ILE A 66 -60.34 20.55 -15.59
CA ILE A 66 -61.16 20.39 -14.39
C ILE A 66 -61.82 21.74 -14.08
N ALA A 67 -63.14 21.81 -14.25
CA ALA A 67 -63.93 22.96 -13.85
C ALA A 67 -64.59 22.71 -12.49
N ILE A 68 -64.57 23.71 -11.61
CA ILE A 68 -65.23 23.67 -10.31
C ILE A 68 -66.48 24.53 -10.43
N ASP A 69 -67.65 23.90 -10.33
CA ASP A 69 -68.93 24.60 -10.25
C ASP A 69 -69.24 24.94 -8.80
N ALA A 70 -69.60 26.19 -8.53
CA ALA A 70 -69.96 26.67 -7.21
C ALA A 70 -71.48 26.84 -7.14
N ALA A 71 -72.13 25.97 -6.36
CA ALA A 71 -73.57 26.00 -6.10
C ALA A 71 -73.99 27.16 -5.18
#